data_AF-A0A7K8PI87-F1
#
_entry.id   AF-A0A7K8PI87-F1
#
_cell.length_a   1.000
_cell.length_b   1.000
_cell.length_c   1.000
_cell.angle_alpha   90.00
_cell.angle_beta   90.00
_cell.angle_gamma   90.00
#
_symmetry.space_group_name_H-M   'P 1'
#
loop_
_entity.id
_entity.type
_entity.pdbx_description
1 polymer ?
#
loop_
_entity_poly.entity_id
_entity_poly.type
_entity_poly.pdbx_seq_one_letter_code
_entity_poly.pdbx_strand_id
1 'polypeptide(L)'
;QRCMERLRSSRAKLLDRYRQAGERACGPAAGALLVPEVMELEWQTLRAAEQSRPPLGGEGAPAPMLEDPDELAVLEEIQQELILQEQSVIEEYERSLQFDEECLNAMLDGLDASDKVICPVCRKNNLTVRNHLVSCQCGLYISTQGMTERKLRSLLENTVTEHSHRCFHNPEFTVTSGMEEEASLLMSCPV
;
A
#
# COMPACT_ATOMS: atom_id res chain seq x y z
N GLN A 1 -4.31 -18.23 -16.21
CA GLN A 1 -4.22 -19.63 -16.73
C GLN A 1 -3.63 -19.70 -18.14
N ARG A 2 -4.14 -18.93 -19.12
CA ARG A 2 -3.62 -18.93 -20.50
C ARG A 2 -2.12 -18.60 -20.65
N CYS A 3 -1.57 -17.66 -19.87
CA CYS A 3 -0.14 -17.30 -19.94
C CYS A 3 0.78 -18.47 -19.50
N MET A 4 0.43 -19.16 -18.41
CA MET A 4 1.18 -20.35 -17.94
C MET A 4 1.17 -21.49 -18.96
N GLU A 5 0.07 -21.67 -19.69
CA GLU A 5 -0.02 -22.66 -20.78
C GLU A 5 0.83 -22.25 -22.00
N ARG A 6 0.85 -20.96 -22.35
CA ARG A 6 1.74 -20.41 -23.39
C ARG A 6 3.22 -20.59 -23.03
N LEU A 7 3.61 -20.28 -21.79
CA LEU A 7 4.99 -20.47 -21.32
C LEU A 7 5.39 -21.95 -21.35
N ARG A 8 4.50 -22.85 -20.89
CA ARG A 8 4.75 -24.31 -20.93
C ARG A 8 4.91 -24.83 -22.36
N SER A 9 4.05 -24.38 -23.27
CA SER A 9 4.12 -24.79 -24.68
C SER A 9 5.34 -24.21 -25.41
N SER A 10 5.74 -22.97 -25.12
CA SER A 10 6.98 -22.38 -25.66
C SER A 10 8.21 -23.15 -25.18
N ARG A 11 8.29 -23.43 -23.87
CA ARG A 11 9.36 -24.27 -23.29
C ARG A 11 9.40 -25.66 -23.90
N ALA A 12 8.25 -26.30 -24.11
CA ALA A 12 8.17 -27.61 -24.75
C ALA A 12 8.72 -27.57 -26.19
N LYS A 13 8.33 -26.57 -26.99
CA LYS A 13 8.83 -26.38 -28.36
C LYS A 13 10.33 -26.13 -28.40
N LEU A 14 10.86 -25.34 -27.46
CA LEU A 14 12.31 -25.09 -27.36
C LEU A 14 13.08 -26.38 -27.08
N LEU A 15 12.64 -27.15 -26.08
CA LEU A 15 13.28 -28.43 -25.73
C LEU A 15 13.22 -29.43 -26.90
N ASP A 16 12.12 -29.47 -27.65
CA ASP A 16 12.01 -30.33 -28.83
C ASP A 16 12.93 -29.89 -29.98
N ARG A 17 13.14 -28.58 -30.18
CA ARG A 17 14.14 -28.07 -31.15
C ARG A 17 15.56 -28.52 -30.77
N TYR A 18 15.93 -28.46 -29.49
CA TYR A 18 17.24 -28.94 -29.02
C TYR A 18 17.41 -30.45 -29.18
N ARG A 19 16.36 -31.25 -28.91
CA ARG A 19 16.38 -32.70 -29.15
C ARG A 19 16.58 -33.04 -30.62
N GLN A 20 15.85 -32.36 -31.52
CA GLN A 20 15.94 -32.57 -32.97
C GLN A 20 17.28 -32.11 -33.55
N ALA A 21 17.89 -31.06 -32.98
CA ALA A 21 19.23 -30.62 -33.37
C ALA A 21 20.30 -31.70 -33.05
N GLY A 22 20.15 -32.41 -31.93
CA GLY A 22 21.00 -33.56 -31.58
C GLY A 22 20.84 -34.75 -32.52
N GLU A 23 19.63 -35.02 -33.01
CA GLU A 23 19.35 -36.10 -33.96
C GLU A 23 19.94 -35.84 -35.36
N ARG A 24 20.03 -34.58 -35.81
CA ARG A 24 20.63 -34.23 -37.12
C ARG A 24 22.16 -34.30 -37.14
N ALA A 25 22.82 -34.19 -35.99
CA ALA A 25 24.28 -34.26 -35.88
C ALA A 25 24.81 -35.71 -35.88
N CYS A 26 23.98 -36.68 -35.48
CA CYS A 26 24.36 -38.09 -35.42
C CYS A 26 24.07 -38.79 -36.77
N GLY A 27 25.13 -39.06 -37.54
CA GLY A 27 25.02 -39.95 -38.72
C GLY A 27 24.62 -41.39 -38.35
N PRO A 28 24.23 -42.23 -39.34
CA PRO A 28 23.65 -43.58 -39.11
C PRO A 28 24.55 -44.58 -38.34
N ALA A 29 25.80 -44.23 -38.06
CA ALA A 29 26.77 -45.08 -37.39
C ALA A 29 26.79 -44.94 -35.85
N ALA A 30 26.09 -43.96 -35.27
CA ALA A 30 26.05 -43.73 -33.82
C ALA A 30 24.91 -44.47 -33.10
N GLY A 31 24.37 -45.55 -33.69
CA GLY A 31 23.13 -46.20 -33.24
C GLY A 31 23.21 -47.05 -31.96
N ALA A 32 24.25 -46.96 -31.14
CA ALA A 32 24.42 -47.82 -29.96
C ALA A 32 25.03 -47.17 -28.71
N LEU A 33 25.35 -45.87 -28.73
CA LEU A 33 25.85 -45.18 -27.54
C LEU A 33 24.67 -44.73 -26.66
N LEU A 34 24.73 -45.04 -25.37
CA LEU A 34 23.80 -44.51 -24.38
C LEU A 34 23.99 -43.00 -24.31
N VAL A 35 22.90 -42.26 -24.04
CA VAL A 35 22.92 -40.79 -23.93
C VAL A 35 24.09 -40.23 -23.09
N PRO A 36 24.49 -40.85 -21.95
CA PRO A 36 25.65 -40.39 -21.18
C PRO A 36 26.98 -40.49 -21.94
N GLU A 37 27.15 -41.51 -22.79
CA GLU A 37 28.38 -41.73 -23.55
C GLU A 37 28.49 -40.76 -24.73
N VAL A 38 27.36 -40.43 -25.37
CA VAL A 38 27.29 -39.36 -26.37
C VAL A 38 27.60 -38.01 -25.70
N MET A 39 27.00 -37.73 -24.54
CA MET A 39 27.29 -36.50 -23.80
C MET A 39 28.77 -36.38 -23.42
N GLU A 40 29.38 -37.45 -22.93
CA GLU A 40 30.79 -37.46 -22.55
C GLU A 40 31.72 -37.30 -23.77
N LEU A 41 31.38 -37.92 -24.90
CA LEU A 41 32.13 -37.78 -26.15
C LEU A 41 32.03 -36.36 -26.73
N GLU A 42 30.83 -35.80 -26.77
CA GLU A 42 30.58 -34.42 -27.19
C GLU A 42 31.28 -33.44 -26.25
N TRP A 43 31.21 -33.67 -24.94
CA TRP A 43 31.88 -32.87 -23.92
C TRP A 43 33.41 -32.89 -24.09
N GLN A 44 33.98 -34.06 -24.35
CA GLN A 44 35.42 -34.19 -24.61
C GLN A 44 35.83 -33.50 -25.91
N THR A 45 34.99 -33.55 -26.95
CA THR A 45 35.21 -32.87 -28.23
C THR A 45 35.17 -31.35 -28.08
N LEU A 46 34.22 -30.82 -27.31
CA LEU A 46 34.13 -29.39 -26.98
C LEU A 46 35.35 -28.91 -26.20
N ARG A 47 35.78 -29.65 -25.17
CA ARG A 47 37.01 -29.30 -24.43
C ARG A 47 38.26 -29.33 -25.30
N ALA A 48 38.35 -30.29 -26.23
CA ALA A 48 39.48 -30.37 -27.16
C ALA A 48 39.49 -29.19 -28.14
N ALA A 49 38.32 -28.77 -28.62
CA ALA A 49 38.15 -27.58 -29.45
C ALA A 49 38.54 -26.30 -28.68
N GLU A 50 38.17 -26.18 -27.40
CA GLU A 50 38.59 -25.10 -26.50
C GLU A 50 40.11 -25.08 -26.29
N GLN A 51 40.73 -26.24 -26.07
CA GLN A 51 42.19 -26.37 -25.88
C GLN A 51 42.98 -26.11 -27.17
N SER A 52 42.35 -26.27 -28.34
CA SER A 52 42.95 -25.96 -29.65
C SER A 52 42.87 -24.47 -30.03
N ARG A 53 42.09 -23.66 -29.30
CA ARG A 53 42.05 -22.21 -29.49
C ARG A 53 43.27 -21.59 -28.79
N PRO A 54 43.97 -20.63 -29.41
CA PRO A 54 45.07 -19.95 -28.73
C PRO A 54 44.53 -19.24 -27.48
N PRO A 55 45.31 -19.14 -26.39
CA PRO A 55 44.85 -18.49 -25.18
C PRO A 55 44.62 -17.01 -25.49
N LEU A 56 43.36 -16.62 -25.64
CA LEU A 56 42.96 -15.22 -25.59
C LEU A 56 43.20 -14.80 -24.14
N GLY A 57 44.30 -14.09 -23.94
CA GLY A 57 44.71 -13.61 -22.64
C GLY A 57 43.64 -12.73 -22.01
N GLY A 58 43.46 -12.90 -20.71
CA GLY A 58 42.91 -11.90 -19.80
C GLY A 58 41.40 -11.72 -19.86
N GLU A 59 40.78 -12.00 -18.72
CA GLU A 59 39.41 -11.61 -18.33
C GLU A 59 38.30 -12.41 -19.01
N GLY A 60 37.55 -13.12 -18.17
CA GLY A 60 36.41 -13.94 -18.57
C GLY A 60 35.32 -13.09 -19.21
N ALA A 61 35.37 -12.95 -20.53
CA ALA A 61 34.18 -12.68 -21.30
C ALA A 61 33.34 -13.96 -21.29
N PRO A 62 32.06 -13.94 -20.83
CA PRO A 62 31.18 -15.04 -21.14
C PRO A 62 31.20 -15.17 -22.67
N ALA A 63 31.30 -16.40 -23.18
CA ALA A 63 31.05 -16.66 -24.59
C ALA A 63 29.79 -15.88 -25.00
N PRO A 64 29.72 -15.26 -26.20
CA PRO A 64 28.50 -14.59 -26.61
C PRO A 64 27.40 -15.65 -26.52
N MET A 65 26.56 -15.54 -25.49
CA MET A 65 25.32 -16.27 -25.43
C MET A 65 24.63 -15.77 -26.69
N LEU A 66 24.52 -16.65 -27.69
CA LEU A 66 23.70 -16.40 -28.84
C LEU A 66 22.27 -16.39 -28.29
N GLU A 67 21.87 -15.26 -27.71
CA GLU A 67 20.51 -15.01 -27.28
C GLU A 67 19.69 -15.02 -28.58
N ASP A 68 18.96 -16.12 -28.80
CA ASP A 68 18.11 -16.30 -29.96
C ASP A 68 17.18 -15.08 -30.04
N PRO A 69 17.14 -14.31 -31.14
CA PRO A 69 16.30 -13.12 -31.23
C PRO A 69 14.82 -13.39 -30.88
N ASP A 70 14.36 -14.61 -31.16
CA ASP A 70 13.03 -15.09 -30.79
C ASP A 70 12.86 -15.25 -29.26
N GLU A 71 13.88 -15.68 -28.53
CA GLU A 71 13.85 -15.78 -27.06
C GLU A 71 13.86 -14.39 -26.41
N LEU A 72 14.66 -13.46 -26.95
CA LEU A 72 14.70 -12.08 -26.46
C LEU A 72 13.34 -11.38 -26.63
N ALA A 73 12.67 -11.56 -27.77
CA ALA A 73 11.35 -10.99 -28.02
C ALA A 73 10.30 -11.50 -27.01
N VAL A 74 10.36 -12.79 -26.66
CA VAL A 74 9.47 -13.37 -25.64
C VAL A 74 9.74 -12.79 -24.25
N LEU A 75 11.00 -12.58 -23.89
CA LEU A 75 11.36 -11.96 -22.61
C LEU A 75 10.89 -10.50 -22.54
N GLU A 76 10.99 -9.74 -23.63
CA GLU A 76 10.49 -8.37 -23.72
C GLU A 76 8.96 -8.32 -23.60
N GLU A 77 8.23 -9.24 -24.24
CA GLU A 77 6.78 -9.36 -24.10
C GLU A 77 6.38 -9.65 -22.64
N ILE A 78 7.08 -10.57 -21.96
CA ILE A 78 6.82 -10.91 -20.56
C ILE A 78 7.12 -9.72 -19.65
N GLN A 79 8.22 -9.00 -19.86
CA GLN A 79 8.55 -7.80 -19.10
C GLN A 79 7.46 -6.73 -19.26
N GLN A 80 6.99 -6.52 -20.48
CA GLN A 80 5.92 -5.56 -20.74
C GLN A 80 4.59 -5.97 -20.07
N GLU A 81 4.25 -7.27 -20.08
CA GLU A 81 3.06 -7.79 -19.38
C GLU A 81 3.17 -7.59 -17.86
N LEU A 82 4.34 -7.83 -17.27
CA LEU A 82 4.57 -7.64 -15.84
C LEU A 82 4.43 -6.17 -15.43
N ILE A 83 5.00 -5.24 -16.21
CA ILE A 83 4.86 -3.80 -15.97
C ILE A 83 3.38 -3.39 -15.98
N LEU A 84 2.61 -3.88 -16.96
CA LEU A 84 1.18 -3.57 -17.05
C LEU A 84 0.38 -4.15 -15.87
N GLN A 85 0.75 -5.35 -15.39
CA GLN A 85 0.13 -5.94 -14.21
C GLN A 85 0.44 -5.13 -12.95
N GLU A 86 1.69 -4.73 -12.75
CA GLU A 86 2.08 -3.87 -11.63
C GLU A 86 1.32 -2.55 -11.64
N GLN A 87 1.23 -1.89 -12.80
CA GLN A 87 0.45 -0.65 -12.96
C GLN A 87 -1.03 -0.86 -12.61
N SER A 88 -1.64 -1.92 -13.12
CA SER A 88 -3.04 -2.24 -12.82
C SER A 88 -3.29 -2.48 -11.32
N VAL A 89 -2.35 -3.11 -10.62
CA VAL A 89 -2.46 -3.35 -9.18
C VAL A 89 -2.38 -2.03 -8.40
N ILE A 90 -1.47 -1.13 -8.80
CA ILE A 90 -1.35 0.20 -8.20
C ILE A 90 -2.66 1.00 -8.42
N GLU A 91 -3.18 1.00 -9.65
CA GLU A 91 -4.43 1.70 -9.97
C GLU A 91 -5.65 1.14 -9.22
N GLU A 92 -5.72 -0.17 -8.98
CA GLU A 92 -6.76 -0.77 -8.14
C GLU A 92 -6.64 -0.31 -6.69
N TYR A 93 -5.42 -0.31 -6.14
CA TYR A 93 -5.16 0.14 -4.78
C TYR A 93 -5.50 1.63 -4.59
N GLU A 94 -5.09 2.49 -5.53
CA GLU A 94 -5.39 3.92 -5.49
C GLU A 94 -6.90 4.19 -5.56
N ARG A 95 -7.64 3.44 -6.38
CA ARG A 95 -9.11 3.53 -6.43
C ARG A 95 -9.76 3.07 -5.12
N SER A 96 -9.24 2.02 -4.49
CA SER A 96 -9.73 1.57 -3.17
C SER A 96 -9.50 2.64 -2.11
N LEU A 97 -8.32 3.27 -2.11
CA LEU A 97 -8.01 4.36 -1.19
C LEU A 97 -8.93 5.56 -1.39
N GLN A 98 -9.18 5.95 -2.65
CA GLN A 98 -10.11 7.04 -2.97
C GLN A 98 -11.52 6.73 -2.45
N PHE A 99 -11.99 5.49 -2.62
CA PHE A 99 -13.28 5.07 -2.09
C PHE A 99 -13.34 5.14 -0.56
N ASP A 100 -12.30 4.66 0.12
CA ASP A 100 -12.20 4.70 1.58
C ASP A 100 -12.19 6.15 2.09
N GLU A 101 -11.46 7.04 1.42
CA GLU A 101 -11.42 8.47 1.70
C GLU A 101 -12.80 9.12 1.49
N GLU A 102 -13.47 8.86 0.38
CA GLU A 102 -14.83 9.34 0.11
C GLU A 102 -15.82 8.87 1.17
N CYS A 103 -15.71 7.62 1.63
CA CYS A 103 -16.54 7.08 2.69
C CYS A 103 -16.31 7.80 4.03
N LEU A 104 -15.04 8.02 4.40
CA LEU A 104 -14.68 8.78 5.59
C LEU A 104 -15.17 10.23 5.51
N ASN A 105 -15.00 10.88 4.37
CA ASN A 105 -15.47 12.25 4.15
C ASN A 105 -17.00 12.35 4.29
N ALA A 106 -17.76 11.40 3.72
CA ALA A 106 -19.22 11.37 3.89
C ALA A 106 -19.65 11.17 5.35
N MET A 107 -18.90 10.39 6.13
CA MET A 107 -19.13 10.26 7.57
C MET A 107 -18.84 11.55 8.34
N LEU A 108 -17.75 12.26 7.99
CA LEU A 108 -17.39 13.55 8.56
C LEU A 108 -18.42 14.63 8.23
N ASP A 109 -18.90 14.69 6.98
CA ASP A 109 -19.96 15.61 6.56
C ASP A 109 -21.23 15.43 7.40
N GLY A 110 -21.55 14.18 7.78
CA GLY A 110 -22.66 13.87 8.68
C GLY A 110 -22.48 14.43 10.10
N LEU A 111 -21.24 14.61 10.56
CA LEU A 111 -20.91 15.22 11.85
C LEU A 111 -20.90 16.76 11.77
N ASP A 112 -20.26 17.31 10.74
CA ASP A 112 -20.12 18.76 10.50
C ASP A 112 -21.45 19.44 10.14
N ALA A 113 -22.41 18.71 9.55
CA ALA A 113 -23.75 19.23 9.28
C ALA A 113 -24.50 19.64 10.57
N SER A 114 -24.07 19.13 11.73
CA SER A 114 -24.59 19.57 13.00
C SER A 114 -23.69 20.67 13.57
N ASP A 115 -24.14 21.92 13.46
CA ASP A 115 -23.54 23.11 14.10
C ASP A 115 -23.64 23.05 15.65
N LYS A 116 -23.61 21.84 16.23
CA LYS A 116 -23.90 21.53 17.62
C LYS A 116 -22.58 21.31 18.37
N VAL A 117 -22.52 21.84 19.58
CA VAL A 117 -21.36 21.68 20.45
C VAL A 117 -21.58 20.48 21.35
N ILE A 118 -20.68 19.49 21.32
CA ILE A 118 -20.73 18.35 22.24
C ILE A 118 -20.46 18.85 23.67
N CYS A 119 -21.25 18.38 24.63
CA CYS A 119 -21.12 18.78 26.02
C CYS A 119 -19.78 18.29 26.60
N PRO A 120 -18.92 19.20 27.09
CA PRO A 120 -17.58 18.83 27.56
C PRO A 120 -17.59 18.04 28.87
N VAL A 121 -18.69 18.13 29.65
CA VAL A 121 -18.86 17.42 30.93
C VAL A 121 -19.21 15.94 30.72
N CYS A 122 -20.18 15.64 29.85
CA CYS A 122 -20.64 14.26 29.66
C CYS A 122 -20.10 13.57 28.41
N ARG A 123 -19.51 14.32 27.46
CA ARG A 123 -18.95 13.85 26.18
C ARG A 123 -19.91 12.96 25.36
N LYS A 124 -21.22 13.08 25.59
CA LYS A 124 -22.26 12.23 24.98
C LYS A 124 -23.36 13.05 24.30
N ASN A 125 -23.83 14.09 24.97
CA ASN A 125 -24.97 14.88 24.51
C ASN A 125 -24.52 16.23 23.95
N ASN A 126 -25.30 16.81 23.05
CA ASN A 126 -25.07 18.15 22.54
C ASN A 126 -25.59 19.22 23.51
N LEU A 127 -24.86 20.32 23.61
CA LEU A 127 -25.29 21.54 24.28
C LEU A 127 -26.41 22.19 23.47
N THR A 128 -27.41 22.71 24.19
CA THR A 128 -28.49 23.51 23.61
C THR A 128 -28.39 24.90 24.18
N VAL A 129 -28.30 25.92 23.32
CA VAL A 129 -28.29 27.32 23.74
C VAL A 129 -29.63 27.97 23.39
N ARG A 130 -30.39 28.39 24.40
CA ARG A 130 -31.67 29.09 24.23
C ARG A 130 -31.68 30.32 25.11
N ASN A 131 -32.00 31.50 24.59
CA ASN A 131 -32.16 32.73 25.38
C ASN A 131 -31.01 32.99 26.39
N HIS A 132 -29.75 32.86 25.96
CA HIS A 132 -28.55 33.04 26.82
C HIS A 132 -28.34 31.98 27.91
N LEU A 133 -29.06 30.86 27.81
CA LEU A 133 -28.91 29.71 28.67
C LEU A 133 -28.30 28.55 27.89
N VAL A 134 -27.22 27.97 28.42
CA VAL A 134 -26.58 26.76 27.93
C VAL A 134 -27.04 25.59 28.79
N SER A 135 -27.60 24.55 28.16
CA SER A 135 -28.10 23.38 28.88
C SER A 135 -27.72 22.06 28.20
N CYS A 136 -27.62 21.00 28.99
CA CYS A 136 -27.39 19.63 28.53
C CYS A 136 -28.25 18.62 29.31
N GLN A 137 -28.60 17.51 28.67
CA GLN A 137 -29.34 16.41 29.30
C GLN A 137 -28.58 15.71 30.43
N CYS A 138 -27.27 15.96 30.58
CA CYS A 138 -26.50 15.48 31.73
C CYS A 138 -26.69 16.30 33.02
N GLY A 139 -27.46 17.39 32.98
CA GLY A 139 -27.68 18.29 34.12
C GLY A 139 -26.82 19.55 34.13
N LEU A 140 -25.99 19.78 33.11
CA LEU A 140 -25.29 21.05 32.91
C LEU A 140 -26.31 22.17 32.63
N TYR A 141 -26.22 23.26 33.40
CA TYR A 141 -27.06 24.44 33.24
C TYR A 141 -26.25 25.69 33.59
N ILE A 142 -26.04 26.58 32.62
CA ILE A 142 -25.21 27.78 32.74
C ILE A 142 -25.97 28.94 32.11
N SER A 143 -26.27 29.96 32.90
CA SER A 143 -26.84 31.23 32.42
C SER A 143 -25.70 32.22 32.24
N THR A 144 -25.50 32.73 31.02
CA THR A 144 -24.48 33.75 30.74
C THR A 144 -25.01 34.75 29.74
N GLN A 145 -25.15 36.00 30.16
CA GLN A 145 -25.71 37.06 29.31
C GLN A 145 -24.92 37.23 28.00
N GLY A 146 -25.62 37.30 26.87
CA GLY A 146 -25.01 37.53 25.55
C GLY A 146 -24.28 36.32 24.95
N MET A 147 -24.40 35.13 25.56
CA MET A 147 -23.89 33.90 24.96
C MET A 147 -24.73 33.41 23.80
N THR A 148 -24.03 32.99 22.75
CA THR A 148 -24.55 32.39 21.53
C THR A 148 -23.80 31.09 21.26
N GLU A 149 -24.39 30.18 20.47
CA GLU A 149 -23.76 28.90 20.13
C GLU A 149 -22.37 29.07 19.52
N ARG A 150 -22.22 30.05 18.61
CA ARG A 150 -20.93 30.35 17.96
C ARG A 150 -19.88 30.85 18.95
N LYS A 151 -20.25 31.75 19.86
CA LYS A 151 -19.31 32.28 20.88
C LYS A 151 -18.87 31.19 21.85
N LEU A 152 -19.82 30.36 22.29
CA LEU A 152 -19.53 29.23 23.18
C LEU A 152 -18.58 28.23 22.50
N ARG A 153 -18.83 27.91 21.22
CA ARG A 153 -17.95 27.05 20.43
C ARG A 153 -16.54 27.62 20.35
N SER A 154 -16.40 28.87 19.89
CA SER A 154 -15.08 29.49 19.74
C SER A 154 -14.31 29.56 21.07
N LEU A 155 -15.01 29.79 22.19
CA LEU A 155 -14.37 29.82 23.51
C LEU A 155 -13.86 28.43 23.92
N LEU A 156 -14.68 27.39 23.76
CA LEU A 156 -14.28 26.01 24.08
C LEU A 156 -13.16 25.52 23.18
N GLU A 157 -13.25 25.80 21.87
CA GLU A 157 -12.24 25.40 20.90
C GLU A 157 -10.90 26.08 21.17
N ASN A 158 -10.89 27.39 21.38
CA ASN A 158 -9.67 28.13 21.68
C ASN A 158 -9.04 27.66 23.00
N THR A 159 -9.83 27.46 24.05
CA THR A 159 -9.31 27.04 25.37
C THR A 159 -8.73 25.63 25.36
N VAL A 160 -9.42 24.68 24.71
CA VAL A 160 -8.93 23.30 24.56
C VAL A 160 -7.71 23.24 23.66
N THR A 161 -7.68 24.02 22.58
CA THR A 161 -6.53 24.07 21.65
C THR A 161 -5.32 24.70 22.31
N GLU A 162 -5.49 25.78 23.08
CA GLU A 162 -4.39 26.36 23.86
C GLU A 162 -3.81 25.35 24.86
N HIS A 163 -4.67 24.57 25.51
CA HIS A 163 -4.26 23.52 26.44
C HIS A 163 -3.50 22.39 25.72
N SER A 164 -3.98 21.94 24.55
CA SER A 164 -3.35 20.83 23.81
C SER A 164 -1.94 21.16 23.32
N HIS A 165 -1.64 22.44 23.09
CA HIS A 165 -0.28 22.89 22.77
C HIS A 165 0.71 22.74 23.94
N ARG A 166 0.23 22.67 25.18
CA ARG A 166 1.08 22.62 26.40
C ARG A 166 0.98 21.28 27.13
N CYS A 167 -0.05 20.49 26.88
CA CYS A 167 -0.35 19.26 27.60
C CYS A 167 -0.99 18.21 26.69
N PHE A 168 -0.61 16.94 26.86
CA PHE A 168 -1.20 15.80 26.14
C PHE A 168 -2.38 15.16 26.89
N HIS A 169 -2.70 15.63 28.10
CA HIS A 169 -3.84 15.13 28.86
C HIS A 169 -5.14 15.80 28.44
N ASN A 170 -6.22 15.02 28.43
CA ASN A 170 -7.55 15.53 28.16
C ASN A 170 -8.03 16.42 29.32
N PRO A 171 -8.45 17.66 29.08
CA PRO A 171 -8.98 18.51 30.13
C PRO A 171 -10.29 17.97 30.70
N GLU A 172 -10.48 18.17 31.99
CA GLU A 172 -11.71 17.89 32.73
C GLU A 172 -12.53 19.16 32.90
N PHE A 173 -13.83 19.02 32.68
CA PHE A 173 -14.78 20.13 32.78
C PHE A 173 -15.75 19.91 33.92
N THR A 174 -15.84 20.89 34.81
CA THR A 174 -16.73 20.87 35.98
C THR A 174 -17.59 22.12 36.03
N VAL A 175 -18.78 21.99 36.58
CA VAL A 175 -19.70 23.12 36.77
C VAL A 175 -19.63 23.56 38.21
N THR A 176 -19.36 24.84 38.42
CA THR A 176 -19.40 25.44 39.74
C THR A 176 -20.69 26.23 39.89
N SER A 177 -21.56 25.83 40.83
CA SER A 177 -22.74 26.59 41.21
C SER A 177 -22.55 27.10 42.65
N GLY A 178 -22.25 28.39 42.80
CA GLY A 178 -22.24 29.06 44.10
C GLY A 178 -23.67 29.47 44.49
N MET A 179 -23.98 29.53 45.79
CA MET A 179 -25.31 29.94 46.29
C MET A 179 -25.69 31.38 45.88
N GLU A 180 -24.75 32.21 45.41
CA GLU A 180 -24.94 33.60 44.98
C GLU A 180 -24.37 33.91 43.57
N GLU A 181 -23.67 32.98 42.93
CA GLU A 181 -22.97 33.20 41.65
C GLU A 181 -23.64 32.45 40.49
N GLU A 182 -23.63 33.06 39.30
CA GLU A 182 -24.06 32.40 38.07
C GLU A 182 -23.21 31.14 37.82
N ALA A 183 -23.87 30.01 37.58
CA ALA A 183 -23.20 28.73 37.36
C ALA A 183 -22.18 28.86 36.23
N SER A 184 -20.92 28.51 36.50
CA SER A 184 -19.79 28.71 35.58
C SER A 184 -19.16 27.38 35.18
N LEU A 185 -18.63 27.31 33.95
CA LEU A 185 -17.90 26.14 33.45
C LEU A 185 -16.41 26.33 33.69
N LEU A 186 -15.80 25.42 34.45
CA LEU A 186 -14.37 25.42 34.72
C LEU A 186 -13.69 24.31 33.92
N MET A 187 -12.54 24.63 33.32
CA MET A 187 -11.62 23.66 32.72
C MET A 187 -10.45 23.44 33.68
N SER A 188 -10.14 22.17 33.94
CA SER A 188 -9.02 21.75 34.78
C SER A 188 -8.19 20.68 34.06
N CYS A 189 -6.90 20.62 34.33
CA CYS A 189 -6.04 19.55 33.82
C CYS A 189 -5.82 18.53 34.95
N PRO A 190 -6.16 17.24 34.76
CA PRO A 190 -5.67 16.21 35.66
C PRO A 190 -4.14 16.16 35.52
N VAL A 191 -3.45 16.31 36.66
CA VAL A 191 -1.98 16.26 36.75
C VAL A 191 -1.51 14.81 36.78
#